data_AF-G9K5T1-F1
#
_entry.id   AF-G9K5T1-F1
#
_cell.length_a   1.000
_cell.length_b   1.000
_cell.length_c   1.000
_cell.angle_alpha   90.00
_cell.angle_beta   90.00
_cell.angle_gamma   90.00
#
_symmetry.space_group_name_H-M   'P 1'
#
loop_
_entity.id
_entity.type
_entity.pdbx_description
1 polymer ?
#
loop_
_entity_poly.entity_id
_entity_poly.type
_entity_poly.pdbx_seq_one_letter_code
_entity_poly.pdbx_strand_id
1 'polypeptide(L)'
;IERLTKTAAPSGRGGRGAARGERRGGRTAAPAPMVRYSSGAQGSTLSFPPGVPTPAPLPQRPSPSGPPPRCSVPGCPHPRRYACSRTGQALCSLQCYRINLQMRLGGPEGPGSPLLAT
;
A
#
# COMPACT_ATOMS: atom_id res chain seq x y z
N ILE A 1 -1.84 -54.60 28.39
CA ILE A 1 -0.98 -55.19 29.45
C ILE A 1 0.22 -54.26 29.57
N GLU A 2 0.62 -53.59 30.66
CA GLU A 2 0.48 -53.62 32.13
C GLU A 2 0.39 -52.12 32.56
N ARG A 3 -0.50 -51.59 33.42
CA ARG A 3 -0.76 -51.68 34.88
C ARG A 3 0.39 -51.36 35.86
N LEU A 4 0.24 -50.18 36.54
CA LEU A 4 0.44 -49.88 37.99
C LEU A 4 1.90 -49.93 38.54
N THR A 5 2.43 -49.07 39.43
CA THR A 5 1.98 -48.45 40.71
C THR A 5 3.15 -47.58 41.26
N LYS A 6 3.00 -46.37 41.85
CA LYS A 6 2.65 -46.00 43.25
C LYS A 6 3.81 -45.28 44.01
N THR A 7 3.57 -43.99 44.29
CA THR A 7 3.74 -43.23 45.56
C THR A 7 5.10 -43.09 46.27
N ALA A 8 5.52 -41.84 46.53
CA ALA A 8 5.74 -41.27 47.87
C ALA A 8 6.01 -39.75 47.83
N ALA A 9 5.31 -38.99 48.68
CA ALA A 9 5.76 -37.69 49.20
C ALA A 9 6.49 -37.93 50.55
N PRO A 10 7.31 -37.00 51.09
CA PRO A 10 6.71 -35.94 51.91
C PRO A 10 7.41 -34.57 51.89
N SER A 11 6.58 -33.55 52.17
CA SER A 11 6.82 -32.31 52.91
C SER A 11 8.18 -31.59 52.83
N GLY A 12 8.18 -30.43 52.14
CA GLY A 12 9.03 -29.29 52.46
C GLY A 12 8.14 -28.08 52.72
N ARG A 13 7.86 -27.78 54.00
CA ARG A 13 7.11 -26.60 54.44
C ARG A 13 8.00 -25.37 54.32
N GLY A 14 7.62 -24.38 53.52
CA GLY A 14 8.31 -23.08 53.47
C GLY A 14 7.55 -22.07 52.62
N GLY A 15 6.64 -21.33 53.24
CA GLY A 15 5.81 -20.34 52.56
C GLY A 15 6.49 -18.98 52.37
N ARG A 16 5.83 -18.19 51.51
CA ARG A 16 5.74 -16.72 51.48
C ARG A 16 6.97 -15.90 51.07
N GLY A 17 6.94 -15.45 49.82
CA GLY A 17 6.84 -14.00 49.53
C GLY A 17 8.13 -13.19 49.31
N ALA A 18 7.95 -12.15 48.49
CA ALA A 18 8.80 -10.98 48.25
C ALA A 18 10.00 -11.13 47.27
N ALA A 19 9.69 -10.93 45.98
CA ALA A 19 10.66 -10.38 45.04
C ALA A 19 11.01 -8.94 45.43
N ARG A 20 12.29 -8.69 45.74
CA ARG A 20 12.87 -7.34 45.74
C ARG A 20 14.31 -7.42 45.22
N GLY A 21 14.47 -7.22 43.92
CA GLY A 21 15.76 -7.02 43.27
C GLY A 21 15.79 -5.65 42.60
N GLU A 22 15.97 -4.59 43.39
CA GLU A 22 16.27 -3.23 42.90
C GLU A 22 17.76 -2.99 43.16
N ARG A 23 18.56 -2.87 42.09
CA ARG A 23 19.83 -2.14 42.12
C ARG A 23 19.91 -1.23 40.89
N ARG A 24 19.63 0.04 41.14
CA ARG A 24 19.83 1.16 40.22
C ARG A 24 21.32 1.50 40.19
N GLY A 25 21.93 1.45 39.01
CA GLY A 25 23.20 2.09 38.67
C GLY A 25 22.93 3.19 37.65
N GLY A 26 22.39 4.32 38.11
CA GLY A 26 21.97 5.43 37.26
C GLY A 26 23.12 6.37 36.94
N ARG A 27 23.48 6.45 35.66
CA ARG A 27 23.88 7.73 35.08
C ARG A 27 22.59 8.37 34.58
N THR A 28 21.94 9.16 35.44
CA THR A 28 20.69 9.85 35.13
C THR A 28 21.01 11.00 34.18
N ALA A 29 21.19 10.69 32.90
CA ALA A 29 20.96 11.69 31.87
C ALA A 29 19.52 12.18 32.04
N ALA A 30 19.30 13.49 32.03
CA ALA A 30 17.95 14.05 32.04
C ALA A 30 17.10 13.32 30.99
N PRO A 31 15.82 12.99 31.27
CA PRO A 31 14.98 12.26 30.34
C PRO A 31 14.70 13.13 29.11
N ALA A 32 15.61 13.07 28.14
CA ALA A 32 15.38 13.64 26.83
C ALA A 32 14.32 12.79 26.11
N PRO A 33 13.37 13.40 25.40
CA PRO A 33 12.38 12.66 24.62
C PRO A 33 13.10 11.91 23.48
N MET A 34 13.34 10.62 23.66
CA MET A 34 13.98 9.73 22.67
C MET A 34 13.03 8.63 22.20
N VAL A 35 13.05 8.33 20.90
CA VAL A 35 12.34 7.17 20.32
C VAL A 35 13.06 5.89 20.75
N ARG A 36 12.30 4.88 21.22
CA ARG A 36 12.86 3.62 21.71
C ARG A 36 12.42 2.45 20.84
N TYR A 37 13.39 1.67 20.37
CA TYR A 37 13.18 0.38 19.73
C TYR A 37 13.35 -0.74 20.77
N SER A 38 12.44 -1.71 20.78
CA SER A 38 12.55 -2.93 21.59
C SER A 38 12.25 -4.15 20.73
N SER A 39 13.16 -5.11 20.71
CA SER A 39 13.02 -6.39 20.00
C SER A 39 13.04 -7.52 21.03
N GLY A 40 12.03 -8.38 21.02
CA GLY A 40 11.94 -9.55 21.89
C GLY A 40 11.39 -10.77 21.15
N ALA A 41 11.28 -11.90 21.84
CA ALA A 41 10.77 -13.14 21.27
C ALA A 41 9.32 -13.05 20.74
N GLN A 42 8.55 -12.07 21.23
CA GLN A 42 7.17 -11.81 20.83
C GLN A 42 7.06 -10.81 19.65
N GLY A 43 8.18 -10.23 19.20
CA GLY A 43 8.23 -9.28 18.10
C GLY A 43 9.01 -8.00 18.42
N SER A 44 8.92 -7.05 17.48
CA SER A 44 9.61 -5.77 17.54
C SER A 44 8.63 -4.61 17.67
N THR A 45 8.98 -3.60 18.48
CA THR A 45 8.12 -2.44 18.75
C THR A 45 8.94 -1.15 18.74
N LEU A 46 8.34 -0.08 18.22
CA LEU A 46 8.85 1.28 18.24
C LEU A 46 7.93 2.16 19.10
N SER A 47 8.47 2.81 20.13
CA SER A 47 7.73 3.77 20.96
C SER A 47 8.26 5.19 20.78
N PHE A 48 7.32 6.12 20.58
CA PHE A 48 7.59 7.54 20.33
C PHE A 48 7.19 8.36 21.57
N PRO A 49 8.06 9.25 22.08
CA PRO A 49 7.75 10.11 23.22
C PRO A 49 6.78 11.23 22.81
N PRO A 50 6.05 11.84 23.77
CA PRO A 50 5.15 12.95 23.48
C PRO A 50 5.93 14.13 22.89
N GLY A 51 5.42 14.69 21.78
CA GLY A 51 6.03 15.83 21.08
C GLY A 51 7.01 15.45 19.96
N VAL A 52 7.34 14.16 19.76
CA VAL A 52 8.08 13.70 18.58
C VAL A 52 7.07 13.28 17.49
N PRO A 53 7.18 13.79 16.26
CA PRO A 53 6.29 13.38 15.18
C PRO A 53 6.48 11.88 14.89
N THR A 54 5.38 11.13 14.89
CA THR A 54 5.36 9.76 14.40
C THR A 54 5.55 9.76 12.88
N PRO A 55 6.15 8.70 12.30
CA PRO A 55 6.22 8.58 10.85
C PRO A 55 4.80 8.68 10.27
N ALA A 56 4.67 9.48 9.21
CA ALA A 56 3.38 9.72 8.58
C ALA A 56 2.74 8.37 8.20
N PRO A 57 1.42 8.20 8.43
CA PRO A 57 0.70 7.02 7.94
C PRO A 57 0.99 6.82 6.45
N LEU A 58 1.20 5.57 6.06
CA LEU A 58 1.36 5.24 4.64
C LEU A 58 0.14 5.78 3.88
N PRO A 59 0.33 6.50 2.76
CA PRO A 59 -0.78 6.98 1.97
C PRO A 59 -1.62 5.78 1.54
N GLN A 60 -2.93 5.86 1.81
CA GLN A 60 -3.86 4.84 1.33
C GLN A 60 -3.85 4.85 -0.19
N ARG A 61 -3.88 3.65 -0.79
CA ARG A 61 -4.00 3.53 -2.24
C ARG A 61 -5.32 4.22 -2.66
N PRO A 62 -5.29 5.12 -3.65
CA PRO A 62 -6.53 5.70 -4.15
C PRO A 62 -7.45 4.59 -4.67
N SER A 63 -8.75 4.82 -4.58
CA SER A 63 -9.73 3.91 -5.18
C SER A 63 -9.41 3.70 -6.66
N PRO A 64 -9.63 2.49 -7.19
CA PRO A 64 -9.40 2.25 -8.61
C PRO A 64 -10.28 3.20 -9.41
N SER A 65 -9.68 3.85 -10.42
CA SER A 65 -10.44 4.61 -11.40
C SER A 65 -11.51 3.71 -12.02
N GLY A 66 -12.66 4.29 -12.40
CA GLY A 66 -13.79 3.59 -13.00
C GLY A 66 -13.44 2.78 -14.27
N PRO A 67 -14.45 2.19 -14.94
CA PRO A 67 -14.21 1.30 -16.07
C PRO A 67 -13.36 1.97 -17.15
N PRO A 68 -12.47 1.21 -17.83
CA PRO A 68 -11.58 1.77 -18.83
C PRO A 68 -12.38 2.44 -19.94
N PRO A 69 -11.90 3.59 -20.46
CA PRO A 69 -12.59 4.29 -21.53
C PRO A 69 -12.72 3.37 -22.75
N ARG A 70 -13.92 3.33 -23.34
CA ARG A 70 -14.23 2.55 -24.53
C ARG A 70 -13.95 3.34 -25.80
N CYS A 71 -13.91 2.65 -26.94
CA CYS A 71 -13.83 3.28 -28.25
C CYS A 71 -15.05 4.20 -28.48
N SER A 72 -14.83 5.41 -28.99
CA SER A 72 -15.87 6.39 -29.30
C SER A 72 -16.71 6.04 -30.54
N VAL A 73 -16.33 5.00 -31.29
CA VAL A 73 -17.10 4.55 -32.46
C VAL A 73 -18.33 3.76 -32.00
N PRO A 74 -19.54 4.12 -32.45
CA PRO A 74 -20.77 3.43 -32.04
C PRO A 74 -20.70 1.95 -32.43
N GLY A 75 -21.07 1.08 -31.51
CA GLY A 75 -21.05 -0.38 -31.72
C GLY A 75 -19.69 -1.06 -31.50
N CYS A 76 -18.63 -0.33 -31.15
CA CYS A 76 -17.34 -0.94 -30.82
C CYS A 76 -17.17 -1.14 -29.30
N PRO A 77 -17.20 -2.39 -28.79
CA PRO A 77 -17.08 -2.64 -27.34
C PRO A 77 -15.62 -2.62 -26.83
N HIS A 78 -14.64 -2.46 -27.73
CA HIS A 78 -13.24 -2.59 -27.38
C HIS A 78 -12.75 -1.42 -26.50
N PRO A 79 -11.83 -1.68 -25.55
CA PRO A 79 -11.20 -0.62 -24.77
C PRO A 79 -10.37 0.29 -25.67
N ARG A 80 -10.25 1.56 -25.25
CA ARG A 80 -9.40 2.56 -25.90
C ARG A 80 -7.94 2.08 -25.91
N ARG A 81 -7.28 2.23 -27.05
CA ARG A 81 -5.82 2.03 -27.21
C ARG A 81 -5.07 3.36 -27.36
N TYR A 82 -5.65 4.34 -28.03
CA TYR A 82 -5.04 5.65 -28.25
C TYR A 82 -6.10 6.76 -28.32
N ALA A 83 -5.69 8.01 -28.37
CA ALA A 83 -6.56 9.14 -28.72
C ALA A 83 -6.22 9.66 -30.11
N CYS A 84 -7.23 10.00 -30.89
CA CYS A 84 -7.08 10.68 -32.16
C CYS A 84 -6.60 12.12 -31.93
N SER A 85 -5.45 12.52 -32.48
CA SER A 85 -4.95 13.90 -32.37
C SER A 85 -5.86 14.92 -33.07
N ARG A 86 -6.55 14.52 -34.15
CA ARG A 86 -7.41 15.42 -34.93
C ARG A 86 -8.79 15.65 -34.32
N THR A 87 -9.35 14.64 -33.63
CA THR A 87 -10.72 14.70 -33.09
C THR A 87 -10.79 14.57 -31.57
N GLY A 88 -9.67 14.32 -30.90
CA GLY A 88 -9.59 14.07 -29.44
C GLY A 88 -10.24 12.76 -28.96
N GLN A 89 -10.78 11.94 -29.86
CA GLN A 89 -11.60 10.78 -29.49
C GLN A 89 -10.78 9.54 -29.13
N ALA A 90 -11.32 8.74 -28.21
CA ALA A 90 -10.77 7.47 -27.78
C ALA A 90 -10.99 6.39 -28.85
N LEU A 91 -9.93 5.74 -29.32
CA LEU A 91 -10.03 4.75 -30.40
C LEU A 91 -9.26 3.47 -30.08
N CYS A 92 -9.72 2.35 -30.64
CA CYS A 92 -9.12 1.03 -30.43
C CYS A 92 -8.31 0.51 -31.64
N SER A 93 -8.62 0.94 -32.86
CA SER A 93 -8.00 0.39 -34.09
C SER A 93 -8.03 1.41 -35.23
N LEU A 94 -7.18 1.22 -36.25
CA LEU A 94 -7.11 2.09 -37.42
C LEU A 94 -8.43 2.14 -38.21
N GLN A 95 -9.20 1.05 -38.23
CA GLN A 95 -10.53 1.03 -38.82
C GLN A 95 -11.48 1.99 -38.10
N CYS A 96 -11.47 1.97 -36.76
CA CYS A 96 -12.23 2.91 -35.95
C CYS A 96 -11.75 4.36 -36.14
N TYR A 97 -10.46 4.58 -36.39
CA TYR A 97 -9.94 5.89 -36.78
C TYR A 97 -10.59 6.41 -38.05
N ARG A 98 -10.59 5.63 -39.14
CA ARG A 98 -11.21 6.04 -40.42
C ARG A 98 -12.70 6.34 -40.26
N ILE A 99 -13.44 5.49 -39.55
CA ILE A 99 -14.87 5.71 -39.26
C ILE A 99 -15.07 6.99 -38.45
N ASN A 100 -14.26 7.21 -37.41
CA ASN A 100 -14.29 8.43 -36.60
C ASN A 100 -13.97 9.68 -37.45
N LEU A 101 -13.01 9.60 -38.37
CA LEU A 101 -12.72 10.71 -39.29
C LEU A 101 -13.92 11.00 -40.21
N GLN A 102 -14.53 9.97 -40.78
CA GLN A 102 -15.71 10.11 -41.64
C GLN A 102 -16.88 10.75 -40.89
N MET A 103 -17.17 10.27 -39.68
CA MET A 103 -18.31 10.75 -38.89
C MET A 103 -18.12 12.17 -38.34
N ARG A 104 -16.89 12.60 -38.07
CA ARG A 104 -16.60 13.86 -37.36
C ARG A 104 -16.03 14.96 -38.25
N LEU A 105 -15.36 14.60 -39.34
CA LEU A 105 -14.64 15.53 -40.22
C LEU A 105 -15.05 15.41 -41.70
N GLY A 106 -16.07 14.59 -42.02
CA GLY A 106 -16.69 14.58 -43.36
C GLY A 106 -15.95 13.84 -44.47
N GLY A 107 -14.76 13.25 -44.23
CA GLY A 107 -14.06 12.45 -45.23
C GLY A 107 -12.53 12.43 -45.05
N PRO A 108 -11.81 11.47 -45.64
CA PRO A 108 -10.36 11.44 -45.64
C PRO A 108 -9.80 12.16 -46.88
N GLU A 109 -9.91 13.49 -46.95
CA GLU A 109 -9.16 14.27 -47.95
C GLU A 109 -8.36 15.37 -47.27
N GLY A 110 -7.06 15.40 -47.55
CA GLY A 110 -6.10 16.38 -47.07
C GLY A 110 -4.71 15.80 -46.81
N PRO A 111 -3.79 15.82 -47.79
CA PRO A 111 -2.36 15.68 -47.52
C PRO A 111 -1.86 16.98 -46.86
N GLY A 112 -0.99 16.87 -45.86
CA GLY A 112 -0.27 18.01 -45.30
C GLY A 112 -0.57 18.26 -43.82
N SER A 113 0.19 17.63 -42.94
CA SER A 113 0.59 18.30 -41.71
C SER A 113 1.85 19.12 -42.01
N PRO A 114 1.82 20.46 -41.94
CA PRO A 114 3.02 21.24 -41.69
C PRO A 114 3.04 21.56 -40.19
N LEU A 115 3.37 20.57 -39.37
CA LEU A 115 3.66 20.81 -37.95
C LEU A 115 5.11 20.47 -37.64
N LEU A 116 6.03 20.98 -38.46
CA LEU A 116 7.48 21.03 -38.22
C LEU A 116 8.10 22.10 -39.15
N ALA A 117 7.84 23.39 -38.88
CA ALA A 117 8.63 24.52 -39.40
C ALA A 117 8.33 25.82 -38.62
N THR A 118 8.91 25.95 -37.43
CA THR A 118 9.34 27.19 -36.78
C THR A 118 10.07 26.81 -35.51
#